data_AF-A0A1F5KQR9-F1
#
_entry.id   AF-A0A1F5KQR9-F1
#
_cell.length_a   1.000
_cell.length_b   1.000
_cell.length_c   1.000
_cell.angle_alpha   90.00
_cell.angle_beta   90.00
_cell.angle_gamma   90.00
#
_symmetry.space_group_name_H-M   'P 1'
#
loop_
_entity.id
_entity.type
_entity.pdbx_description
1 polymer ?
#
loop_
_entity_poly.entity_id
_entity_poly.type
_entity_poly.pdbx_seq_one_letter_code
_entity_poly.pdbx_strand_id
1 'polypeptide(L)'
;MSGKLIATVYFYVISAGSLILIVIGIFNIVNFIINSTQYDKYPTRYSMPGDCEGVPYKYGGPVPAATVDLRGIPATPSAEELEKQKRACIKQDELDRKQHKIDDMKNAITFTLVGAVLFLIHFPLARKQSRG
;
A
#
# COMPACT_ATOMS: atom_id res chain seq x y z
N MET A 1 -28.95 -32.69 8.50
CA MET A 1 -27.83 -32.19 9.33
C MET A 1 -28.39 -31.38 10.48
N SER A 2 -27.97 -31.65 11.72
CA SER A 2 -28.40 -30.91 12.91
C SER A 2 -27.91 -29.45 12.85
N GLY A 3 -28.75 -28.48 13.23
CA GLY A 3 -28.39 -27.06 13.26
C GLY A 3 -27.14 -26.76 14.12
N LYS A 4 -26.85 -27.60 15.13
CA LYS A 4 -25.62 -27.51 15.93
C LYS A 4 -24.35 -27.75 15.11
N LEU A 5 -24.40 -28.68 14.15
CA LEU A 5 -23.26 -29.05 13.32
C LEU A 5 -22.97 -27.94 12.29
N ILE A 6 -24.01 -27.34 11.73
CA ILE A 6 -23.92 -26.18 10.82
C ILE A 6 -23.29 -24.97 11.55
N ALA A 7 -23.75 -24.68 12.77
CA ALA A 7 -23.19 -23.58 13.57
C ALA A 7 -21.71 -23.82 13.91
N THR A 8 -21.35 -25.05 14.32
CA THR A 8 -19.97 -25.39 14.66
C THR A 8 -19.03 -25.19 13.47
N VAL A 9 -19.42 -25.66 12.28
CA VAL A 9 -18.65 -25.47 11.05
C VAL A 9 -18.47 -23.98 10.73
N TYR A 10 -19.54 -23.18 10.85
CA TYR A 10 -19.47 -21.73 10.63
C TYR A 10 -18.45 -21.04 11.55
N PHE A 11 -18.48 -21.34 12.85
CA PHE A 11 -17.53 -20.71 13.79
C PHE A 11 -16.08 -21.13 13.52
N TYR A 12 -15.83 -22.37 13.09
CA TYR A 12 -14.48 -22.81 12.71
C TYR A 12 -14.00 -22.13 11.43
N VAL A 13 -14.86 -21.97 10.42
CA VAL A 13 -14.51 -21.26 9.17
C VAL A 13 -14.16 -19.80 9.45
N ILE A 14 -14.95 -19.10 10.28
CA ILE A 14 -14.62 -17.72 10.67
C ILE A 14 -13.34 -17.65 11.50
N SER A 15 -13.13 -18.59 12.42
CA SER A 15 -11.89 -18.64 13.23
C SER A 15 -10.65 -18.90 12.37
N ALA A 16 -10.78 -19.71 11.32
CA ALA A 16 -9.70 -19.92 10.36
C ALA A 16 -9.45 -18.66 9.53
N GLY A 17 -10.51 -18.01 9.04
CA GLY A 17 -10.42 -16.74 8.31
C GLY A 17 -9.77 -15.64 9.14
N SER A 18 -10.11 -15.52 10.42
CA SER A 18 -9.53 -14.52 11.31
C SER A 18 -8.05 -14.77 11.58
N LEU A 19 -7.63 -16.03 11.71
CA LEU A 19 -6.21 -16.41 11.77
C LEU A 19 -5.44 -15.97 10.52
N ILE A 20 -6.01 -16.17 9.34
CA ILE A 20 -5.41 -15.70 8.08
C ILE A 20 -5.25 -14.17 8.08
N LEU A 21 -6.27 -13.43 8.52
CA LEU A 21 -6.19 -11.97 8.63
C LEU A 21 -5.10 -11.53 9.61
N ILE A 22 -4.96 -12.20 10.76
CA ILE A 22 -3.87 -11.91 11.71
C ILE A 22 -2.51 -12.13 11.07
N VAL A 23 -2.32 -13.25 10.37
CA VAL A 23 -1.05 -13.55 9.68
C VAL A 23 -0.72 -12.48 8.64
N ILE A 24 -1.69 -12.08 7.80
CA ILE A 24 -1.53 -10.97 6.85
C ILE A 24 -1.16 -9.67 7.58
N GLY A 25 -1.83 -9.38 8.70
CA GLY A 25 -1.53 -8.23 9.56
C GLY A 25 -0.08 -8.22 10.04
N ILE A 26 0.43 -9.35 10.52
CA ILE A 26 1.83 -9.50 10.98
C ILE A 26 2.80 -9.20 9.82
N PHE A 27 2.57 -9.76 8.63
CA PHE A 27 3.44 -9.48 7.48
C PHE A 27 3.45 -7.98 7.12
N ASN A 28 2.30 -7.31 7.15
CA ASN A 28 2.23 -5.86 6.91
C ASN A 28 2.97 -5.07 8.00
N ILE A 29 2.88 -5.47 9.27
CA ILE A 29 3.63 -4.85 10.36
C ILE A 29 5.15 -4.99 10.14
N VAL A 30 5.62 -6.19 9.81
CA VAL A 30 7.05 -6.45 9.55
C VAL A 30 7.53 -5.60 8.38
N ASN A 31 6.79 -5.57 7.26
CA ASN A 31 7.12 -4.74 6.11
C ASN A 31 7.17 -3.26 6.48
N PHE A 32 6.19 -2.76 7.24
CA PHE A 32 6.18 -1.38 7.71
C PHE A 32 7.41 -1.05 8.57
N ILE A 33 7.78 -1.93 9.51
CA ILE A 33 8.95 -1.76 10.37
C ILE A 33 10.23 -1.72 9.52
N ILE A 34 10.42 -2.67 8.61
CA ILE A 34 11.58 -2.70 7.72
C ILE A 34 11.64 -1.43 6.87
N ASN A 35 10.54 -1.07 6.22
CA ASN A 35 10.43 0.11 5.36
C ASN A 35 10.65 1.43 6.11
N SER A 36 10.35 1.48 7.41
CA SER A 36 10.53 2.66 8.24
C SER A 36 11.88 2.73 8.96
N THR A 37 12.63 1.63 9.07
CA THR A 37 13.87 1.58 9.86
C THR A 37 15.13 1.35 9.01
N GLN A 38 15.00 0.61 7.90
CA GLN A 38 16.15 0.25 7.07
C GLN A 38 16.41 1.24 5.93
N TYR A 39 15.47 2.16 5.66
CA TYR A 39 15.59 3.15 4.60
C TYR A 39 15.56 4.57 5.17
N ASP A 40 16.46 5.44 4.70
CA ASP A 40 16.48 6.87 5.07
C ASP A 40 15.17 7.58 4.69
N LYS A 41 14.57 7.15 3.57
CA LYS A 41 13.25 7.58 3.13
C LYS A 41 12.40 6.35 2.87
N TYR A 42 11.17 6.37 3.37
CA TYR A 42 10.20 5.31 3.12
C TYR A 42 10.13 5.00 1.62
N PRO A 43 10.23 3.75 1.17
CA PRO A 43 10.29 3.42 -0.25
C PRO A 43 8.99 3.78 -0.96
N THR A 44 9.11 4.22 -2.22
CA THR A 44 7.93 4.36 -3.09
C THR A 44 7.39 2.99 -3.47
N ARG A 45 6.07 2.90 -3.64
CA ARG A 45 5.39 1.66 -4.05
C ARG A 45 5.88 1.12 -5.39
N TYR A 46 6.20 2.02 -6.32
CA TYR A 46 6.77 1.68 -7.62
C TYR A 46 8.19 2.25 -7.70
N SER A 47 9.17 1.36 -7.84
CA SER A 47 10.55 1.73 -8.14
C SER A 47 10.66 1.98 -9.64
N MET A 48 10.25 3.17 -10.08
CA MET A 48 10.40 3.53 -11.50
C MET A 48 11.84 4.03 -11.77
N PRO A 49 12.44 3.62 -12.90
CA PRO A 49 13.75 4.10 -13.33
C PRO A 49 13.62 5.55 -13.82
N GLY A 50 13.73 6.48 -12.88
CA GLY A 50 13.72 7.91 -13.13
C GLY A 50 14.05 8.61 -11.83
N ASP A 51 15.29 9.07 -11.71
CA ASP A 51 15.61 10.09 -10.72
C ASP A 51 15.00 11.40 -11.20
N CYS A 52 14.41 12.18 -10.30
CA CYS A 52 13.91 13.51 -10.64
C CYS A 52 15.05 14.46 -11.10
N GLU A 53 16.30 13.99 -11.10
CA GLU A 53 17.48 14.68 -11.61
C GLU A 53 17.71 14.46 -13.11
N GLY A 54 17.60 13.22 -13.62
CA GLY A 54 17.84 12.89 -15.03
C GLY A 54 16.56 12.83 -15.88
N VAL A 55 15.42 12.49 -15.27
CA VAL A 55 14.11 12.42 -15.94
C VAL A 55 13.06 13.08 -15.03
N PRO A 56 12.64 14.32 -15.30
CA PRO A 56 11.79 15.09 -14.37
C PRO A 56 10.31 14.64 -14.38
N TYR A 57 10.04 13.38 -14.74
CA TYR A 57 8.71 12.80 -14.86
C TYR A 57 8.76 11.32 -14.45
N LYS A 58 8.22 11.03 -13.27
CA LYS A 58 8.17 9.68 -12.72
C LYS A 58 6.93 8.90 -13.17
N TYR A 59 5.78 9.56 -13.37
CA TYR A 59 4.52 8.92 -13.80
C TYR A 59 3.97 9.57 -15.06
N GLY A 60 4.35 9.00 -16.22
CA GLY A 60 3.99 9.58 -17.51
C GLY A 60 4.82 10.84 -17.81
N GLY A 61 5.47 10.84 -18.96
CA GLY A 61 6.17 12.03 -19.45
C GLY A 61 5.19 13.21 -19.58
N PRO A 62 5.66 14.46 -19.47
CA PRO A 62 4.87 15.61 -19.83
C PRO A 62 4.34 15.35 -21.22
N VAL A 63 3.05 15.62 -21.43
CA VAL A 63 2.58 15.88 -22.78
C VAL A 63 3.45 17.05 -23.24
N PRO A 64 4.37 16.85 -24.20
CA PRO A 64 5.27 17.93 -24.58
C PRO A 64 4.38 19.10 -25.00
N ALA A 65 4.62 20.28 -24.41
CA ALA A 65 4.26 21.52 -25.11
C ALA A 65 4.85 21.35 -26.50
N ALA A 66 4.00 21.42 -27.53
CA ALA A 66 4.24 20.93 -28.88
C ALA A 66 5.72 20.75 -29.19
N THR A 67 6.16 19.53 -29.51
CA THR A 67 7.56 19.17 -29.83
C THR A 67 8.16 20.00 -30.97
N VAL A 68 7.37 20.89 -31.54
CA VAL A 68 7.64 21.75 -32.67
C VAL A 68 6.95 23.10 -32.38
N ASP A 69 7.71 24.19 -32.34
CA ASP A 69 7.13 25.54 -32.48
C ASP A 69 6.38 25.63 -33.84
N LEU A 70 5.49 26.62 -34.04
CA LEU A 70 4.79 26.92 -35.30
C LEU A 70 5.72 26.98 -36.53
N ARG A 71 7.03 27.05 -36.31
CA ARG A 71 8.12 27.13 -37.30
C ARG A 71 8.88 25.83 -37.57
N GLY A 72 8.55 24.70 -36.95
CA GLY A 72 9.26 23.43 -37.24
C GLY A 72 10.46 23.11 -36.34
N ILE A 73 10.74 23.91 -35.30
CA ILE A 73 11.97 23.80 -34.48
C ILE A 73 11.68 22.98 -33.22
N PRO A 74 12.55 22.01 -32.82
CA PRO A 74 12.40 21.28 -31.58
C PRO A 74 12.41 22.24 -30.39
N ALA A 75 11.28 22.33 -29.68
CA ALA A 75 11.14 23.15 -28.49
C ALA A 75 11.79 22.43 -27.30
N THR A 76 13.04 22.77 -27.01
CA THR A 76 13.67 22.39 -25.73
C THR A 76 13.01 23.20 -24.61
N PRO A 77 12.63 22.57 -23.47
CA PRO A 77 12.09 23.30 -22.32
C PRO A 77 13.06 24.39 -21.87
N SER A 78 12.52 25.53 -21.45
CA SER A 78 13.33 26.57 -20.82
C SER A 78 13.89 26.07 -19.48
N ALA A 79 14.98 26.69 -19.01
CA ALA A 79 15.57 26.35 -17.71
C ALA A 79 14.56 26.50 -16.55
N GLU A 80 13.67 27.49 -16.63
CA GLU A 80 12.60 27.71 -15.64
C GLU A 80 11.56 26.58 -15.65
N GLU A 81 11.15 26.12 -16.84
CA GLU A 81 10.22 25.00 -16.96
C GLU A 81 10.82 23.68 -16.46
N LEU A 82 12.11 23.45 -16.72
CA LEU A 82 12.82 22.29 -16.21
C LEU A 82 12.86 22.28 -14.67
N GLU A 83 13.18 23.42 -14.05
CA GLU A 83 13.17 23.57 -12.59
C GLU A 83 11.77 23.37 -11.99
N LYS A 84 10.73 23.87 -12.68
CA LYS A 84 9.33 23.65 -12.26
C LYS A 84 8.94 22.17 -12.33
N GLN A 85 9.35 21.47 -13.38
CA GLN A 85 9.09 20.04 -13.54
C GLN A 85 9.83 19.19 -12.50
N LYS A 86 11.12 19.50 -12.23
CA LYS A 86 11.88 18.85 -11.16
C LYS A 86 11.19 18.99 -9.80
N ARG A 87 10.75 20.20 -9.44
CA ARG A 87 10.01 20.44 -8.18
C ARG A 87 8.72 19.66 -8.11
N ALA A 88 7.98 19.58 -9.22
CA ALA A 88 6.75 18.79 -9.29
C ALA A 88 7.03 17.29 -9.11
N CYS A 89 8.08 16.76 -9.75
CA CYS A 89 8.52 15.37 -9.60
C CYS A 89 8.87 15.04 -8.14
N ILE A 90 9.70 15.87 -7.50
CA ILE A 90 10.10 15.66 -6.09
C ILE A 90 8.86 15.66 -5.18
N LYS A 91 7.94 16.61 -5.40
CA LYS A 91 6.70 16.69 -4.62
C LYS A 91 5.82 15.45 -4.80
N GLN A 92 5.70 14.93 -6.02
CA GLN A 92 4.97 13.69 -6.29
C GLN A 92 5.63 12.49 -5.60
N ASP A 93 6.97 12.38 -5.67
CA ASP A 93 7.71 11.31 -5.00
C ASP A 93 7.47 11.33 -3.49
N GLU A 94 7.50 12.50 -2.86
CA GLU A 94 7.22 12.63 -1.43
C GLU A 94 5.78 12.26 -1.07
N LEU A 95 4.81 12.66 -1.88
CA LEU A 95 3.40 12.32 -1.66
C LEU A 95 3.17 10.81 -1.77
N ASP A 96 3.79 10.15 -2.75
CA ASP A 96 3.68 8.71 -2.93
C ASP A 96 4.29 7.94 -1.77
N ARG A 97 5.45 8.36 -1.27
CA ARG A 97 6.07 7.76 -0.08
C ARG A 97 5.17 7.90 1.14
N LYS A 98 4.56 9.07 1.33
CA LYS A 98 3.63 9.32 2.44
C LYS A 98 2.38 8.46 2.32
N GLN A 99 1.79 8.39 1.13
CA GLN A 99 0.60 7.58 0.87
C GLN A 99 0.89 6.09 1.08
N HIS A 100 2.02 5.61 0.56
CA HIS A 100 2.44 4.21 0.74
C HIS A 100 2.64 3.86 2.22
N LYS A 101 3.30 4.75 2.98
CA LYS A 101 3.47 4.59 4.42
C LYS A 101 2.12 4.52 5.17
N ILE A 102 1.17 5.38 4.80
CA ILE A 102 -0.17 5.38 5.39
C ILE A 102 -0.91 4.08 5.05
N ASP A 103 -0.83 3.61 3.81
CA ASP A 103 -1.50 2.38 3.39
C ASP A 103 -0.95 1.15 4.11
N ASP A 104 0.38 1.02 4.24
CA ASP A 104 1.01 -0.08 4.99
C ASP A 104 0.59 -0.06 6.47
N MET A 105 0.58 1.12 7.10
CA MET A 105 0.11 1.29 8.47
C MET A 105 -1.38 0.94 8.61
N LYS A 106 -2.22 1.40 7.68
CA LYS A 106 -3.65 1.10 7.68
C LYS A 106 -3.88 -0.40 7.56
N ASN A 107 -3.23 -1.06 6.61
CA ASN A 107 -3.35 -2.50 6.39
C ASN A 107 -2.87 -3.28 7.63
N ALA A 108 -1.71 -2.92 8.18
CA ALA A 108 -1.19 -3.50 9.41
C ALA A 108 -2.22 -3.44 10.56
N ILE A 109 -2.83 -2.27 10.78
CA ILE A 109 -3.81 -2.08 11.85
C ILE A 109 -5.12 -2.81 11.53
N THR A 110 -5.68 -2.62 10.35
CA THR A 110 -6.99 -3.17 9.97
C THR A 110 -6.97 -4.69 10.00
N PHE A 111 -6.01 -5.34 9.36
CA PHE A 111 -5.96 -6.80 9.30
C PHE A 111 -5.70 -7.42 10.68
N THR A 112 -4.78 -6.85 11.45
CA THR A 112 -4.48 -7.33 12.80
C THR A 112 -5.66 -7.14 13.73
N LEU A 113 -6.30 -5.96 13.74
CA LEU A 113 -7.39 -5.63 14.66
C LEU A 113 -8.67 -6.41 14.32
N VAL A 114 -9.06 -6.45 13.05
CA VAL A 114 -10.24 -7.23 12.60
C VAL A 114 -10.01 -8.72 12.85
N GLY A 115 -8.83 -9.23 12.49
CA GLY A 115 -8.46 -10.62 12.74
C GLY A 115 -8.48 -10.97 14.23
N ALA A 116 -7.86 -10.14 15.07
CA ALA A 116 -7.84 -10.36 16.51
C ALA A 116 -9.25 -10.34 17.13
N VAL A 117 -10.08 -9.35 16.81
CA VAL A 117 -11.46 -9.25 17.31
C VAL A 117 -12.29 -10.47 16.89
N LEU A 118 -12.24 -10.84 15.60
CA LEU A 118 -12.98 -12.01 15.11
C LEU A 118 -12.51 -13.30 15.77
N PHE A 119 -11.19 -13.51 15.90
CA PHE A 119 -10.63 -14.69 16.55
C PHE A 119 -11.02 -14.78 18.03
N LEU A 120 -10.86 -13.69 18.78
CA LEU A 120 -11.18 -13.66 20.22
C LEU A 120 -12.66 -13.91 20.51
N ILE A 121 -13.56 -13.54 19.60
CA ILE A 121 -14.99 -13.79 19.75
C ILE A 121 -15.37 -15.19 19.27
N HIS A 122 -14.98 -15.57 18.05
CA HIS A 122 -15.51 -16.77 17.39
C HIS A 122 -14.83 -18.05 17.84
N PHE A 123 -13.54 -18.01 18.19
CA PHE A 123 -12.81 -19.22 18.59
C PHE A 123 -13.31 -19.81 19.93
N PRO A 124 -13.54 -19.02 21.00
CA PRO A 124 -14.13 -19.55 22.22
C PRO A 124 -15.55 -20.09 22.03
N LEU A 125 -16.35 -19.45 21.16
CA LEU A 125 -17.71 -19.91 20.82
C LEU A 125 -17.68 -21.25 20.08
N ALA A 126 -16.80 -21.39 19.07
CA ALA A 126 -16.59 -22.64 18.34
C ALA A 126 -16.23 -23.79 19.31
N ARG A 127 -15.30 -23.52 20.23
CA ARG A 127 -14.82 -24.51 21.20
C ARG A 127 -15.92 -24.95 22.17
N LYS A 128 -16.76 -24.01 22.64
CA LYS A 128 -17.92 -24.31 23.51
C LYS A 128 -18.96 -25.17 22.79
N GLN A 129 -19.28 -24.87 21.53
CA GLN A 129 -20.26 -25.64 20.75
C GLN A 129 -19.75 -27.03 20.34
N SER A 130 -18.45 -27.20 20.12
CA SER A 130 -17.87 -28.52 19.81
C SER A 130 -17.86 -29.50 20.98
N ARG A 131 -18.08 -29.02 22.22
CA ARG A 131 -18.03 -29.81 23.45
C ARG A 131 -19.41 -30.18 24.03
N GLY A 132 -20.52 -29.88 23.33
CA GLY A 132 -21.89 -30.16 23.79
C GLY A 132 -22.85 -30.60 22.68
#